data_AF-A0A3N5L5B4-F1
#
_entry.id   AF-A0A3N5L5B4-F1
#
_cell.length_a   1.000
_cell.length_b   1.000
_cell.length_c   1.000
_cell.angle_alpha   90.00
_cell.angle_beta   90.00
_cell.angle_gamma   90.00
#
_symmetry.space_group_name_H-M   'P 1'
#
loop_
_entity.id
_entity.type
_entity.pdbx_description
1 polymer ?
#
loop_
_entity_poly.entity_id
_entity_poly.type
_entity_poly.pdbx_seq_one_letter_code
_entity_poly.pdbx_strand_id
1 'polypeptide(L)'
;MLRRRLSPLVLAALAVAPVVAGCAGLPVQQMSDARQAITAAEQAGAAQYAPELLAESKRLVDRAKVNLNDGEYRQSRQDAELAREKAMEARRIAEAARGVQGP
;
A
#
# COMPACT_ATOMS: atom_id res chain seq x y z
N MET A 1 49.94 -14.70 30.33
CA MET A 1 49.36 -15.20 29.07
C MET A 1 48.05 -14.46 28.78
N LEU A 2 48.07 -13.68 27.71
CA LEU A 2 46.95 -13.19 26.87
C LEU A 2 45.62 -12.69 27.49
N ARG A 3 45.61 -11.39 27.82
CA ARG A 3 44.59 -10.39 27.44
C ARG A 3 43.27 -10.92 26.85
N ARG A 4 42.25 -11.15 27.69
CA ARG A 4 40.86 -11.18 27.24
C ARG A 4 40.32 -9.75 27.25
N ARG A 5 40.70 -8.98 26.23
CA ARG A 5 40.13 -7.66 25.95
C ARG A 5 38.64 -7.86 25.66
N LEU A 6 37.81 -7.67 26.68
CA LEU A 6 36.37 -7.47 26.54
C LEU A 6 36.19 -6.20 25.71
N SER A 7 36.09 -6.37 24.39
CA SER A 7 35.88 -5.27 23.44
C SER A 7 34.55 -4.59 23.78
N PRO A 8 34.55 -3.30 24.18
CA PRO A 8 33.32 -2.54 24.42
C PRO A 8 32.52 -2.31 23.13
N LEU A 9 33.08 -2.69 21.97
CA LEU A 9 32.46 -2.64 20.66
C LEU A 9 31.31 -3.64 20.44
N VAL A 10 31.15 -4.66 21.30
CA VAL A 10 30.03 -5.61 21.17
C VAL A 10 28.75 -5.11 21.88
N LEU A 11 28.85 -4.08 22.74
CA LEU A 11 27.69 -3.48 23.41
C LEU A 11 26.91 -2.47 22.56
N ALA A 12 27.38 -2.14 21.35
CA ALA A 12 26.77 -1.15 20.46
C ALA A 12 26.03 -1.76 19.24
N ALA A 13 25.76 -3.08 19.27
CA ALA A 13 24.98 -3.73 18.24
C ALA A 13 23.49 -3.74 18.63
N LEU A 14 22.88 -2.57 18.46
CA LEU A 14 21.61 -2.44 17.74
C LEU A 14 20.51 -3.41 18.19
N ALA A 15 19.93 -3.16 19.37
CA ALA A 15 18.61 -3.64 19.71
C ALA A 15 17.56 -2.93 18.83
N VAL A 16 17.49 -3.31 17.54
CA VAL A 16 16.31 -3.02 16.71
C VAL A 16 15.21 -3.94 17.22
N ALA A 17 14.41 -3.44 18.16
CA ALA A 17 13.19 -4.12 18.55
C ALA A 17 12.29 -4.22 17.30
N PRO A 18 11.88 -5.43 16.85
CA PRO A 18 10.88 -5.54 15.82
C PRO A 18 9.58 -4.96 16.37
N VAL A 19 9.07 -3.91 15.75
CA VAL A 19 7.72 -3.40 16.04
C VAL A 19 6.75 -4.46 15.52
N VAL A 20 6.37 -5.38 16.39
CA VAL A 20 5.31 -6.35 16.12
C VAL A 20 4.00 -5.55 16.10
N ALA A 21 3.63 -5.06 14.91
CA ALA A 21 2.33 -4.42 14.67
C ALA A 21 1.23 -5.50 14.62
N GLY A 22 1.01 -6.15 15.75
CA GLY A 22 -0.11 -7.05 15.98
C GLY A 22 -1.25 -6.29 16.64
N CYS A 23 -1.92 -5.40 15.92
CA CYS A 23 -3.23 -4.92 16.34
C CYS A 23 -4.26 -5.46 15.36
N ALA A 24 -5.27 -6.16 15.88
CA ALA A 24 -6.56 -6.32 15.19
C ALA A 24 -7.25 -4.94 15.10
N GLY A 25 -6.58 -3.99 14.44
CA GLY A 25 -6.91 -2.59 14.39
C GLY A 25 -7.60 -2.22 13.09
N LEU A 26 -8.25 -1.06 13.13
CA LEU A 26 -8.86 -0.41 11.99
C LEU A 26 -7.91 -0.40 10.77
N PRO A 27 -8.41 -0.59 9.54
CA PRO A 27 -7.61 -0.72 8.33
C PRO A 27 -7.02 0.60 7.80
N VAL A 28 -6.46 1.42 8.68
CA VAL A 28 -5.98 2.77 8.33
C VAL A 28 -4.87 2.71 7.27
N GLN A 29 -3.96 1.73 7.39
CA GLN A 29 -2.86 1.56 6.44
C GLN A 29 -3.38 1.12 5.07
N GLN A 30 -4.23 0.08 5.00
CA GLN A 30 -4.79 -0.41 3.73
C GLN A 30 -5.59 0.69 3.02
N MET A 31 -6.37 1.47 3.77
CA MET A 31 -7.13 2.61 3.23
C MET A 31 -6.24 3.76 2.76
N SER A 32 -5.05 3.95 3.36
CA SER A 32 -4.06 4.93 2.90
C SER A 32 -3.39 4.44 1.61
N ASP A 33 -2.93 3.19 1.59
CA ASP A 33 -2.26 2.58 0.44
C ASP A 33 -3.16 2.55 -0.79
N ALA A 34 -4.44 2.23 -0.62
CA ALA A 34 -5.42 2.25 -1.71
C ALA A 34 -5.58 3.65 -2.31
N ARG A 35 -5.66 4.70 -1.48
CA ARG A 35 -5.76 6.10 -1.94
C ARG A 35 -4.50 6.54 -2.66
N GLN A 36 -3.33 6.24 -2.10
CA GLN A 36 -2.05 6.56 -2.73
C GLN A 36 -1.91 5.86 -4.09
N ALA A 37 -2.35 4.61 -4.20
CA ALA A 37 -2.34 3.87 -5.46
C ALA A 37 -3.28 4.49 -6.49
N ILE A 38 -4.51 4.89 -6.11
CA ILE A 38 -5.44 5.60 -7.00
C ILE A 38 -4.82 6.89 -7.51
N THR A 39 -4.27 7.72 -6.63
CA THR A 39 -3.61 8.98 -7.02
C THR A 39 -2.46 8.71 -8.01
N ALA A 40 -1.64 7.69 -7.75
CA ALA A 40 -0.55 7.32 -8.66
C ALA A 40 -1.06 6.84 -10.03
N ALA A 41 -2.17 6.08 -10.06
CA ALA A 41 -2.81 5.66 -11.31
C ALA A 41 -3.36 6.86 -12.10
N GLU A 42 -4.00 7.81 -11.43
CA GLU A 42 -4.49 9.05 -12.05
C GLU A 42 -3.34 9.87 -12.65
N GLN A 43 -2.24 10.05 -11.91
CA GLN A 43 -1.04 10.76 -12.38
C GLN A 43 -0.37 10.07 -13.58
N ALA A 44 -0.44 8.74 -13.65
CA ALA A 44 0.02 7.97 -14.80
C ALA A 44 -0.89 8.11 -16.04
N GLY A 45 -2.09 8.66 -15.90
CA GLY A 45 -3.07 8.78 -16.98
C GLY A 45 -4.04 7.61 -17.09
N ALA A 46 -4.23 6.84 -16.01
CA ALA A 46 -5.14 5.69 -16.03
C ALA A 46 -6.58 6.05 -16.38
N ALA A 47 -7.01 7.29 -16.18
CA ALA A 47 -8.33 7.75 -16.63
C ALA A 47 -8.52 7.65 -18.16
N GLN A 48 -7.44 7.70 -18.93
CA GLN A 48 -7.46 7.54 -20.38
C GLN A 48 -7.16 6.10 -20.81
N TYR A 49 -6.16 5.47 -20.18
CA TYR A 49 -5.62 4.18 -20.65
C TYR A 49 -6.18 2.95 -19.94
N ALA A 50 -6.76 3.11 -18.76
CA ALA A 50 -7.35 2.03 -17.98
C ALA A 50 -8.56 2.51 -17.13
N PRO A 51 -9.57 3.16 -17.76
CA PRO A 51 -10.67 3.80 -17.02
C PRO A 51 -11.51 2.80 -16.22
N GLU A 52 -11.68 1.58 -16.71
CA GLU A 52 -12.47 0.53 -16.05
C GLU A 52 -11.81 0.09 -14.73
N LEU A 53 -10.49 -0.17 -14.75
CA LEU A 53 -9.73 -0.56 -13.56
C LEU A 53 -9.65 0.58 -12.54
N LEU A 54 -9.48 1.81 -13.01
CA LEU A 54 -9.50 2.99 -12.13
C LEU A 54 -10.88 3.18 -11.49
N ALA A 55 -11.97 3.01 -12.25
CA ALA A 55 -13.33 3.09 -11.74
C ALA A 55 -13.65 1.96 -10.76
N GLU A 56 -13.21 0.73 -11.05
CA GLU A 56 -13.36 -0.42 -10.15
C GLU A 56 -12.62 -0.18 -8.83
N SER A 57 -11.38 0.31 -8.88
CA SER A 57 -10.59 0.67 -7.69
C SER A 57 -11.31 1.72 -6.82
N LYS A 58 -11.85 2.78 -7.42
CA LYS A 58 -12.60 3.82 -6.69
C LYS A 58 -13.85 3.25 -6.01
N ARG A 59 -14.62 2.41 -6.71
CA ARG A 59 -15.80 1.74 -6.15
C ARG A 59 -15.42 0.84 -4.97
N LEU A 60 -14.31 0.11 -5.07
CA LEU A 60 -13.80 -0.71 -3.98
C LEU A 60 -13.43 0.13 -2.76
N VAL A 61 -12.77 1.28 -2.93
CA VAL A 61 -12.50 2.21 -1.81
C VAL A 61 -13.79 2.71 -1.16
N ASP A 62 -14.82 3.02 -1.95
CA ASP A 62 -16.10 3.47 -1.40
C ASP A 62 -16.81 2.35 -0.62
N ARG A 63 -16.79 1.11 -1.12
CA ARG A 63 -17.25 -0.06 -0.35
C ARG A 63 -16.43 -0.27 0.92
N ALA A 64 -15.11 -0.11 0.84
CA ALA A 64 -14.23 -0.22 2.00
C ALA A 64 -14.57 0.81 3.09
N LYS A 65 -14.97 2.04 2.71
CA LYS A 65 -15.45 3.07 3.65
C LYS A 65 -16.78 2.68 4.30
N VAL A 66 -17.73 2.13 3.54
CA VAL A 66 -19.01 1.65 4.08
C VAL A 66 -18.74 0.54 5.10
N ASN A 67 -17.97 -0.48 4.72
CA ASN A 67 -17.60 -1.57 5.61
C ASN A 67 -16.83 -1.08 6.85
N LEU A 68 -16.00 -0.05 6.72
CA LEU A 68 -15.31 0.56 7.87
C LEU A 68 -16.30 1.19 8.86
N ASN A 69 -17.27 1.94 8.34
CA ASN A 69 -18.29 2.61 9.15
C ASN A 69 -19.23 1.62 9.84
N ASP A 70 -19.51 0.49 9.19
CA ASP A 70 -20.39 -0.57 9.71
C ASP A 70 -19.68 -1.49 10.72
N GLY A 71 -18.37 -1.30 10.95
CA GLY A 71 -17.56 -2.15 11.84
C GLY A 71 -17.08 -3.46 11.18
N GLU A 72 -17.35 -3.65 9.89
CA GLU A 72 -16.94 -4.78 9.06
C GLU A 72 -15.47 -4.66 8.64
N TYR A 73 -14.57 -4.62 9.62
CA TYR A 73 -13.14 -4.32 9.41
C TYR A 73 -12.39 -5.35 8.55
N ARG A 74 -12.88 -6.59 8.45
CA ARG A 74 -12.26 -7.59 7.56
C ARG A 74 -12.61 -7.31 6.11
N GLN A 75 -13.87 -7.06 5.82
CA GLN A 75 -14.36 -6.71 4.48
C GLN A 75 -13.78 -5.37 4.04
N SER A 76 -13.70 -4.39 4.94
CA SER A 76 -13.03 -3.10 4.68
C SER A 76 -11.55 -3.28 4.28
N ARG A 77 -10.80 -4.15 4.98
CA ARG A 77 -9.41 -4.50 4.60
C ARG A 77 -9.34 -5.10 3.22
N GLN A 78 -10.17 -6.10 2.95
CA GLN A 78 -10.19 -6.81 1.67
C GLN A 78 -10.52 -5.85 0.53
N ASP A 79 -11.59 -5.06 0.65
CA ASP A 79 -11.94 -4.08 -0.38
C ASP A 79 -10.82 -3.04 -0.61
N ALA A 80 -10.14 -2.58 0.45
CA ALA A 80 -9.02 -1.65 0.31
C ALA A 80 -7.79 -2.27 -0.36
N GLU A 81 -7.47 -3.53 -0.04
CA GLU A 81 -6.38 -4.28 -0.68
C GLU A 81 -6.67 -4.52 -2.16
N LEU A 82 -7.89 -4.98 -2.50
CA LEU A 82 -8.32 -5.12 -3.89
C LEU A 82 -8.30 -3.77 -4.63
N ALA A 83 -8.75 -2.68 -3.99
CA ALA A 83 -8.69 -1.36 -4.59
C ALA A 83 -7.26 -0.97 -4.96
N ARG A 84 -6.30 -1.20 -4.05
CA ARG A 84 -4.88 -0.94 -4.27
C ARG A 84 -4.35 -1.74 -5.45
N GLU A 85 -4.68 -3.04 -5.54
CA GLU A 85 -4.25 -3.90 -6.64
C GLU A 85 -4.76 -3.41 -7.99
N LYS A 86 -6.06 -3.09 -8.08
CA LYS A 86 -6.69 -2.55 -9.30
C LYS A 86 -6.09 -1.22 -9.72
N ALA A 87 -5.81 -0.33 -8.77
CA ALA A 87 -5.14 0.94 -9.06
C ALA A 87 -3.70 0.74 -9.56
N MET A 88 -2.93 -0.18 -8.95
CA MET A 88 -1.58 -0.49 -9.42
C MET A 88 -1.59 -1.10 -10.83
N GLU A 89 -2.57 -1.94 -11.14
CA GLU A 89 -2.76 -2.47 -12.50
C GLU A 89 -3.10 -1.36 -13.50
N ALA A 90 -4.05 -0.49 -13.16
CA ALA A 90 -4.41 0.67 -13.98
C ALA A 90 -3.21 1.58 -14.24
N ARG A 91 -2.38 1.81 -13.20
CA ARG A 91 -1.13 2.57 -13.31
C ARG A 91 -0.15 1.93 -14.30
N ARG A 92 0.11 0.63 -14.18
CA ARG A 92 1.03 -0.09 -15.08
C ARG A 92 0.60 0.01 -16.54
N ILE A 93 -0.70 -0.15 -16.82
CA ILE A 93 -1.24 -0.02 -18.18
C ILE A 93 -1.02 1.40 -18.70
N ALA A 94 -1.30 2.41 -17.88
CA ALA A 94 -1.13 3.80 -18.25
C ALA A 94 0.35 4.18 -18.50
N GLU A 95 1.26 3.72 -17.64
CA GLU A 95 2.71 3.89 -17.80
C GLU A 95 3.21 3.23 -19.10
N ALA A 96 2.75 2.01 -19.39
CA ALA A 96 3.09 1.32 -20.64
C ALA A 96 2.56 2.07 -21.87
N ALA A 97 1.31 2.52 -21.85
CA ALA A 97 0.70 3.27 -22.95
C ALA A 97 1.38 4.64 -23.17
N ARG A 98 1.76 5.34 -22.09
CA ARG A 98 2.52 6.60 -22.17
C ARG A 98 3.92 6.37 -22.73
N GLY A 99 4.59 5.29 -22.32
CA GLY A 99 5.90 4.90 -22.85
C GLY A 99 5.88 4.57 -24.35
N VAL A 100 4.77 4.04 -24.86
CA VAL A 100 4.55 3.81 -26.30
C VAL A 100 4.31 5.11 -27.08
N GLN A 101 3.73 6.13 -26.45
CA GLN A 101 3.39 7.38 -27.12
C GLN A 101 4.53 8.41 -27.14
N GLY A 102 5.56 8.27 -26.29
CA GLY A 102 6.74 9.15 -26.26
C GLY A 102 6.43 10.63 -25.92
N PRO A 103 7.43 11.43 -25.51
CA PRO A 103 7.25 12.86 -25.19
C PRO A 103 6.95 13.72 -26.42
#